data_AF-A0A846YTB6-F1
#
_entry.id   AF-A0A846YTB6-F1
#
_cell.length_a   1.000
_cell.length_b   1.000
_cell.length_c   1.000
_cell.angle_alpha   90.00
_cell.angle_beta   90.00
_cell.angle_gamma   90.00
#
_symmetry.space_group_name_H-M   'P 1'
#
loop_
_entity.id
_entity.type
_entity.pdbx_description
1 polymer ?
#
loop_
_entity_poly.entity_id
_entity_poly.type
_entity_poly.pdbx_seq_one_letter_code
_entity_poly.pdbx_strand_id
1 'polypeptide(L)'
;MNRVDTVAILELVRDYDQREITPDLITEWHEQIGHLPKPAAVEAVHLHYKINPSRIDTQHVIDIAGEIAERKPSQRPMRRARMGAYHVNGAFSDQCPRCGAQPGETCTNPETGHETHAPCMVRLVGKKTAA
;
A
#
# COMPACT_ATOMS: atom_id res chain seq x y z
N MET A 1 -8.15 -20.79 -5.98
CA MET A 1 -8.39 -20.49 -7.41
C MET A 1 -8.52 -21.79 -8.21
N ASN A 2 -9.15 -21.78 -9.39
CA ASN A 2 -9.25 -22.99 -10.22
C ASN A 2 -8.04 -23.12 -11.18
N ARG A 3 -7.96 -24.21 -11.96
CA ARG A 3 -6.86 -24.42 -12.92
C ARG A 3 -6.77 -23.34 -13.99
N VAL A 4 -7.91 -22.82 -14.46
CA VAL A 4 -7.94 -21.72 -15.46
C VAL A 4 -7.31 -20.45 -14.89
N ASP A 5 -7.57 -20.15 -13.61
CA ASP A 5 -6.93 -19.04 -12.93
C ASP A 5 -5.42 -19.26 -12.78
N THR A 6 -4.99 -20.48 -12.45
CA THR A 6 -3.55 -20.81 -12.37
C THR A 6 -2.85 -20.59 -13.70
N VAL A 7 -3.47 -20.94 -14.82
CA VAL A 7 -2.92 -20.64 -16.16
C VAL A 7 -2.76 -19.14 -16.36
N ALA A 8 -3.77 -18.34 -16.01
CA ALA A 8 -3.68 -16.88 -16.11
C ALA A 8 -2.54 -16.29 -15.24
N ILE A 9 -2.30 -16.86 -14.06
CA ILE A 9 -1.14 -16.48 -13.22
C ILE A 9 0.18 -16.86 -13.90
N LEU A 10 0.28 -18.05 -14.48
CA LEU A 10 1.48 -18.48 -15.21
C LEU A 10 1.74 -17.65 -16.46
N GLU A 11 0.70 -17.21 -17.18
CA GLU A 11 0.82 -16.27 -18.29
C GLU A 11 1.40 -14.94 -17.83
N LEU A 12 0.90 -14.41 -16.69
CA LEU A 12 1.45 -13.20 -16.09
C LEU A 12 2.92 -13.37 -15.69
N VAL A 13 3.30 -14.52 -15.11
CA VAL A 13 4.70 -14.81 -14.76
C VAL A 13 5.58 -14.91 -16.02
N ARG A 14 5.08 -15.57 -17.08
CA ARG A 14 5.77 -15.69 -18.37
C ARG A 14 6.06 -14.33 -18.99
N ASP A 15 5.17 -13.35 -18.84
CA ASP A 15 5.43 -11.99 -19.35
C ASP A 15 6.68 -11.35 -18.70
N TYR A 16 7.07 -11.79 -17.50
CA TYR A 16 8.26 -11.31 -16.81
C TYR A 16 9.52 -12.16 -17.04
N ASP A 17 9.39 -13.49 -17.05
CA ASP A 17 10.55 -14.40 -17.05
C ASP A 17 10.66 -15.30 -18.27
N GLN A 18 9.73 -15.14 -19.23
CA GLN A 18 9.70 -15.85 -20.51
C GLN A 18 9.70 -17.38 -20.38
N ARG A 19 9.22 -17.94 -19.26
CA ARG A 19 9.13 -19.40 -19.12
C ARG A 19 8.14 -20.03 -20.09
N GLU A 20 8.43 -21.26 -20.47
CA GLU A 20 7.46 -22.10 -21.18
C GLU A 20 6.36 -22.56 -20.22
N ILE A 21 5.11 -22.57 -20.68
CA ILE A 21 3.95 -23.04 -19.90
C ILE A 21 3.58 -24.43 -20.41
N THR A 22 3.91 -25.45 -19.63
CA THR A 22 3.59 -26.85 -19.93
C THR A 22 2.45 -27.37 -19.04
N PRO A 23 1.74 -28.45 -19.43
CA PRO A 23 0.70 -29.06 -18.60
C PRO A 23 1.18 -29.50 -17.22
N ASP A 24 2.43 -30.00 -17.13
CA ASP A 24 3.05 -30.42 -15.88
C ASP A 24 3.29 -29.22 -14.96
N LEU A 25 3.81 -28.11 -15.52
CA LEU A 25 4.02 -26.87 -14.77
C LEU A 25 2.69 -26.30 -14.25
N ILE A 26 1.64 -26.33 -15.06
CA ILE A 26 0.29 -25.91 -14.64
C ILE A 26 -0.20 -26.76 -13.46
N THR A 27 0.04 -28.07 -13.52
CA THR A 27 -0.37 -29.00 -12.46
C THR A 27 0.39 -28.73 -11.16
N GLU A 28 1.73 -28.63 -11.24
CA GLU A 28 2.60 -28.32 -10.11
C GLU A 28 2.22 -26.98 -9.45
N TRP A 29 2.06 -25.92 -10.24
CA TRP A 29 1.63 -24.63 -9.72
C TRP A 29 0.24 -24.70 -9.09
N HIS A 30 -0.70 -25.40 -9.73
CA HIS A 30 -2.06 -25.49 -9.21
C HIS A 30 -2.12 -26.21 -7.86
N GLU A 31 -1.32 -27.26 -7.67
CA GLU A 31 -1.24 -27.96 -6.39
C GLU A 31 -0.71 -27.06 -5.28
N GLN A 32 0.26 -26.20 -5.59
CA GLN A 32 0.89 -25.34 -4.60
C GLN A 32 0.09 -24.06 -4.31
N ILE A 33 -0.32 -23.31 -5.33
CA ILE A 33 -0.99 -22.00 -5.16
C ILE A 33 -2.50 -22.07 -5.32
N GLY A 34 -3.07 -23.22 -5.70
CA GLY A 34 -4.50 -23.39 -5.98
C GLY A 34 -5.43 -23.05 -4.80
N HIS A 35 -4.93 -23.06 -3.57
CA HIS A 35 -5.69 -22.65 -2.39
C HIS A 35 -5.80 -21.13 -2.22
N LEU A 36 -4.96 -20.34 -2.89
CA LEU A 36 -4.95 -18.88 -2.77
C LEU A 36 -6.14 -18.24 -3.52
N PRO A 37 -6.62 -17.08 -3.05
CA PRO A 37 -7.54 -16.25 -3.82
C PRO A 37 -6.80 -15.61 -5.00
N LYS A 38 -7.39 -15.69 -6.20
CA LYS A 38 -6.85 -15.12 -7.44
C LYS A 38 -6.34 -13.67 -7.29
N PRO A 39 -7.09 -12.71 -6.71
CA PRO A 39 -6.60 -11.33 -6.61
C PRO A 39 -5.31 -11.20 -5.79
N ALA A 40 -5.15 -12.00 -4.72
CA ALA A 40 -3.93 -11.96 -3.91
C ALA A 40 -2.73 -12.53 -4.67
N ALA A 41 -2.92 -13.62 -5.44
CA ALA A 41 -1.85 -14.19 -6.25
C ALA A 41 -1.41 -13.26 -7.39
N VAL A 42 -2.34 -12.55 -8.04
CA VAL A 42 -2.02 -11.52 -9.05
C VAL A 42 -1.18 -10.40 -8.43
N GLU A 43 -1.62 -9.85 -7.30
CA GLU A 43 -0.87 -8.80 -6.61
C GLU A 43 0.50 -9.30 -6.14
N ALA A 44 0.60 -10.52 -5.65
CA ALA A 44 1.86 -11.13 -5.23
C ALA A 44 2.89 -11.22 -6.37
N VAL A 45 2.46 -11.64 -7.57
CA VAL A 45 3.33 -11.70 -8.76
C VAL A 45 3.85 -10.30 -9.13
N HIS A 46 2.97 -9.30 -9.17
CA HIS A 46 3.38 -7.92 -9.46
C HIS A 46 4.33 -7.34 -8.41
N LEU A 47 4.06 -7.61 -7.13
CA LEU A 47 4.91 -7.15 -6.04
C LEU A 47 6.29 -7.80 -6.10
N HIS A 48 6.36 -9.12 -6.31
CA HIS A 48 7.64 -9.82 -6.45
C HIS A 48 8.50 -9.19 -7.55
N TYR A 49 7.95 -9.05 -8.76
CA TYR A 49 8.67 -8.47 -9.88
C TYR A 49 9.18 -7.04 -9.58
N LYS A 50 8.38 -6.24 -8.88
CA LYS A 50 8.74 -4.86 -8.53
C LYS A 50 9.92 -4.75 -7.56
N ILE A 51 10.06 -5.71 -6.64
CA ILE A 51 11.00 -5.61 -5.51
C ILE A 51 12.17 -6.58 -5.60
N ASN A 52 12.02 -7.66 -6.36
CA ASN A 52 12.98 -8.75 -6.43
C ASN A 52 13.32 -9.06 -7.90
N PRO A 53 14.60 -8.97 -8.31
CA PRO A 53 15.03 -9.31 -9.66
C PRO A 53 15.11 -10.82 -9.92
N SER A 54 14.94 -11.67 -8.90
CA SER A 54 15.00 -13.13 -9.10
C SER A 54 13.80 -13.64 -9.88
N ARG A 55 13.96 -14.85 -10.43
CA ARG A 55 12.85 -15.59 -11.05
C ARG A 55 11.77 -15.88 -10.02
N ILE A 56 10.50 -15.74 -10.43
CA ILE A 56 9.33 -15.97 -9.57
C ILE A 56 9.12 -17.47 -9.39
N ASP A 57 9.09 -17.98 -8.17
CA ASP A 57 8.62 -19.34 -7.88
C ASP A 57 7.29 -19.31 -7.10
N THR A 58 6.71 -20.48 -6.89
CA THR A 58 5.46 -20.66 -6.16
C THR A 58 5.56 -20.24 -4.70
N GLN A 59 6.69 -20.47 -4.04
CA GLN A 59 6.90 -20.13 -2.64
C GLN A 59 6.87 -18.61 -2.44
N HIS A 60 7.52 -17.85 -3.32
CA HIS A 60 7.45 -16.40 -3.32
C HIS A 60 6.01 -15.88 -3.45
N VAL A 61 5.19 -16.50 -4.30
CA VAL A 61 3.78 -16.12 -4.47
C VAL A 61 2.99 -16.42 -3.20
N ILE A 62 3.24 -17.56 -2.56
CA ILE A 62 2.58 -17.95 -1.29
C ILE A 62 2.93 -16.98 -0.18
N ASP A 63 4.22 -16.68 0.01
CA ASP A 63 4.71 -15.82 1.08
C ASP A 63 4.12 -14.40 0.94
N ILE A 64 4.22 -13.80 -0.26
CA ILE A 64 3.71 -12.45 -0.50
C ILE A 64 2.18 -12.42 -0.43
N ALA A 65 1.47 -13.44 -0.92
CA ALA A 65 0.02 -13.51 -0.78
C ALA A 65 -0.43 -13.62 0.69
N GLY A 66 0.34 -14.35 1.51
CA GLY A 66 0.16 -14.39 2.96
C GLY A 66 0.31 -13.00 3.59
N GLU A 67 1.39 -12.29 3.25
CA GLU A 67 1.60 -10.91 3.70
C GLU A 67 0.48 -9.96 3.28
N ILE A 68 -0.03 -10.08 2.04
CA ILE A 68 -1.17 -9.27 1.56
C ILE A 68 -2.42 -9.55 2.38
N ALA A 69 -2.71 -10.82 2.68
CA ALA A 69 -3.88 -11.22 3.47
C ALA A 69 -3.79 -10.72 4.92
N GLU A 70 -2.59 -10.74 5.50
CA GLU A 70 -2.33 -10.25 6.86
C GLU A 70 -2.17 -8.74 6.95
N ARG A 71 -2.04 -8.06 5.80
CA ARG A 71 -1.85 -6.62 5.72
C ARG A 71 -3.06 -5.90 6.29
N LYS A 72 -2.97 -5.56 7.58
CA LYS A 72 -3.91 -4.61 8.18
C LYS A 72 -3.80 -3.31 7.37
N PRO A 73 -4.91 -2.75 6.87
CA PRO A 73 -4.86 -1.43 6.25
C PRO A 73 -4.16 -0.51 7.24
N SER A 74 -3.10 0.16 6.77
CA SER A 74 -2.40 1.18 7.55
C SER A 74 -3.46 2.04 8.24
N GLN A 75 -3.47 2.08 9.57
CA GLN A 75 -4.52 2.80 10.29
C GLN A 75 -4.49 4.32 10.00
N ARG A 76 -3.41 4.84 9.40
CA ARG A 76 -3.23 6.28 9.11
C ARG A 76 -2.44 6.53 7.82
N PRO A 77 -2.94 6.12 6.64
CA PRO A 77 -2.18 6.17 5.39
C PRO A 77 -1.83 7.61 4.98
N MET A 78 -2.56 8.61 5.49
CA MET A 78 -2.36 10.02 5.16
C MET A 78 -1.69 10.87 6.25
N ARG A 79 -1.24 10.31 7.38
CA ARG A 79 -0.57 11.13 8.40
C ARG A 79 0.70 11.77 7.86
N ARG A 80 1.54 10.99 7.14
CA ARG A 80 2.77 11.50 6.52
C ARG A 80 2.49 12.63 5.52
N ALA A 81 1.49 12.47 4.65
CA ALA A 81 1.11 13.48 3.67
C ALA A 81 0.58 14.77 4.34
N ARG A 82 -0.29 14.65 5.36
CA ARG A 82 -0.79 15.78 6.15
C ARG A 82 0.33 16.56 6.83
N MET A 83 1.25 15.86 7.48
CA MET A 83 2.40 16.49 8.14
C MET A 83 3.37 17.11 7.13
N GLY A 84 3.56 16.48 5.98
CA GLY A 84 4.35 17.02 4.87
C GLY A 84 3.81 18.36 4.37
N ALA A 85 2.48 18.50 4.26
CA ALA A 85 1.86 19.77 3.88
C ALA A 85 2.19 20.92 4.85
N TYR A 86 2.18 20.65 6.17
CA TYR A 86 2.59 21.66 7.16
C TYR A 86 4.07 22.00 7.06
N HIS A 87 4.92 21.01 6.82
CA HIS A 87 6.37 21.22 6.71
C HIS A 87 6.71 22.09 5.48
N VAL A 88 6.15 21.77 4.31
CA VAL A 88 6.38 22.52 3.06
C VAL A 88 5.87 23.97 3.16
N ASN A 89 4.78 24.19 3.88
CA ASN A 89 4.21 25.54 4.05
C ASN A 89 4.77 26.32 5.24
N GLY A 90 5.73 25.76 5.99
CA GLY A 90 6.30 26.39 7.19
C GLY A 90 5.37 26.42 8.40
N ALA A 91 4.20 25.78 8.32
CA ALA A 91 3.17 25.76 9.36
C ALA A 91 3.34 24.62 10.39
N PHE A 92 4.43 23.86 10.29
CA PHE A 92 4.70 22.71 11.17
C PHE A 92 4.90 23.13 12.63
N SER A 93 5.57 24.26 12.85
CA SER A 93 5.83 24.85 14.16
C SER A 93 4.64 25.62 14.75
N ASP A 94 3.58 25.84 13.97
CA ASP A 94 2.46 26.68 14.40
C ASP A 94 1.44 25.86 15.19
N GLN A 95 0.82 26.47 16.20
CA GLN A 95 -0.35 25.86 16.85
C GLN A 95 -1.58 26.08 15.95
N CYS A 96 -2.47 25.08 15.85
CA CYS A 96 -3.71 25.24 15.10
C CYS A 96 -4.69 26.17 15.83
N PRO A 97 -5.14 27.29 15.23
CA PRO A 97 -6.06 28.22 15.89
C PRO A 97 -7.49 27.69 16.01
N ARG A 98 -7.84 26.62 15.28
CA ARG A 98 -9.20 26.05 15.26
C ARG A 98 -9.38 24.94 16.30
N CYS A 99 -8.45 24.01 16.37
CA CYS A 99 -8.57 22.82 17.23
C CYS A 99 -7.52 22.78 18.35
N GLY A 100 -6.64 23.79 18.44
CA GLY A 100 -5.58 23.85 19.46
C GLY A 100 -4.44 22.85 19.28
N ALA A 101 -4.44 22.04 18.21
CA ALA A 101 -3.43 21.02 17.94
C ALA A 101 -2.01 21.62 17.98
N GLN A 102 -1.11 20.93 18.68
CA GLN A 102 0.23 21.44 18.96
C GLN A 102 1.12 21.44 17.70
N PRO A 103 2.25 22.16 17.75
CA PRO A 103 3.32 22.03 16.76
C PRO A 103 3.70 20.55 16.55
N GLY A 104 3.83 20.12 15.30
CA GLY A 104 4.11 18.73 14.96
C GLY A 104 2.93 17.73 15.10
N GLU A 105 1.74 18.19 15.50
CA GLU A 105 0.53 17.36 15.53
C GLU A 105 -0.41 17.61 14.36
N THR A 106 -1.15 16.57 13.96
CA THR A 106 -2.26 16.67 13.03
C THR A 106 -3.43 17.40 13.67
N CYS A 107 -4.21 18.12 12.87
CA CYS A 107 -5.45 18.72 13.36
C CYS A 107 -6.50 17.66 13.66
N THR A 108 -7.36 17.98 14.63
CA THR A 108 -8.52 17.19 15.01
C THR A 108 -9.79 17.99 14.74
N ASN A 109 -10.92 17.30 14.54
CA ASN A 109 -12.22 17.94 14.50
C ASN A 109 -12.58 18.35 15.94
N PRO A 110 -12.84 19.64 16.24
CA PRO A 110 -13.20 20.08 17.59
C PRO A 110 -14.47 19.42 18.14
N GLU A 111 -15.40 19.02 17.28
CA GLU A 111 -16.68 18.43 17.67
C GLU A 111 -16.56 16.95 18.04
N THR A 112 -15.71 16.20 17.33
CA THR A 112 -15.61 14.74 17.50
C THR A 112 -14.29 14.29 18.13
N GLY A 113 -13.29 15.18 18.22
CA GLY A 113 -11.94 14.87 18.73
C GLY A 113 -11.09 14.00 17.78
N HIS A 114 -11.64 13.51 16.67
CA HIS A 114 -10.92 12.66 15.74
C HIS A 114 -9.98 13.45 14.81
N GLU A 115 -8.86 12.84 14.40
CA GLU A 115 -7.95 13.45 13.42
C GLU A 115 -8.67 13.78 12.11
N THR A 116 -8.47 14.99 11.58
CA THR A 116 -9.07 15.41 10.31
C THR A 116 -8.38 14.74 9.13
N HIS A 117 -9.13 14.20 8.18
CA HIS A 117 -8.56 13.53 6.99
C HIS A 117 -7.70 14.43 6.10
N ALA A 118 -7.83 15.75 6.21
CA ALA A 118 -7.06 16.76 5.48
C ALA A 118 -6.28 17.68 6.44
N PRO A 119 -5.18 18.32 5.99
CA PRO A 119 -4.51 19.35 6.77
C PRO A 119 -5.40 20.60 6.91
N CYS A 120 -5.27 21.32 8.03
CA CYS A 120 -6.08 22.49 8.32
C CYS A 120 -5.63 23.68 7.46
N MET A 121 -6.52 24.15 6.59
CA MET A 121 -6.25 25.29 5.71
C MET A 121 -5.93 26.56 6.48
N VAL A 122 -6.57 26.81 7.63
CA VAL A 122 -6.30 28.01 8.44
C VAL A 122 -4.87 28.00 8.97
N ARG A 123 -4.36 26.83 9.38
CA ARG A 123 -2.96 26.67 9.81
C ARG A 123 -2.00 26.80 8.64
N LEU A 124 -2.35 26.28 7.45
CA LEU A 124 -1.50 26.37 6.25
C LEU A 124 -1.41 27.79 5.65
N VAL A 125 -2.52 28.53 5.65
CA VAL A 125 -2.62 29.86 5.01
C VAL A 125 -2.24 30.98 5.96
N GLY A 126 -2.32 30.74 7.28
CA GLY A 126 -2.04 31.70 8.35
C GLY A 126 -0.57 32.09 8.51
N LYS A 127 0.18 32.24 7.42
CA LYS A 127 1.52 32.85 7.42
C LYS A 127 1.44 34.18 8.18
N LYS A 128 2.00 34.22 9.39
CA LYS A 128 2.55 35.47 9.90
C LYS A 128 3.68 35.81 8.94
N THR A 129 3.48 36.79 8.08
CA THR A 129 4.59 37.44 7.38
C THR A 129 5.60 37.82 8.46
N ALA A 130 6.80 37.25 8.38
CA ALA A 130 7.91 37.63 9.25
C ALA A 130 8.07 39.16 9.11
N ALA A 131 8.01 39.86 10.24
CA ALA A 131 8.36 41.27 10.35
C ALA A 131 9.88 41.41 10.38
#